data_AF-M3GJ22-F1
#
_entry.id   AF-M3GJ22-F1
#
_cell.length_a   1.000
_cell.length_b   1.000
_cell.length_c   1.000
_cell.angle_alpha   90.00
_cell.angle_beta   90.00
_cell.angle_gamma   90.00
#
_symmetry.space_group_name_H-M   'P 1'
#
loop_
_entity.id
_entity.type
_entity.pdbx_description
1 polymer ?
#
loop_
_entity_poly.entity_id
_entity_poly.type
_entity_poly.pdbx_seq_one_letter_code
_entity_poly.pdbx_strand_id
1 'polypeptide(L)'
;MKEVELKKKLESITFQVTLGVVQKIREGDLEFVSHLPGLFSLLVGIEEESKRVTILRKLLLYIYWVRDLKPTELKRVLAISKLEQYEELTMTTAERLISEGIQQGIEQGMQQGKIEGRIEGKIEEKLEVAGKMLKKGIDLKTVLEITGFSEKTLRENGIL
;
A
#
# COMPACT_ATOMS: atom_id res chain seq x y z
N MET A 1 -14.32 -7.16 -40.14
CA MET A 1 -14.30 -8.57 -39.67
C MET A 1 -13.04 -8.89 -38.88
N LYS A 2 -11.83 -8.75 -39.45
CA LYS A 2 -10.54 -9.05 -38.79
C LYS A 2 -10.33 -8.32 -37.45
N GLU A 3 -10.68 -7.04 -37.36
CA GLU A 3 -10.52 -6.24 -36.14
C GLU A 3 -11.45 -6.69 -34.99
N VAL A 4 -12.70 -7.05 -35.31
CA VAL A 4 -13.68 -7.57 -34.34
C VAL A 4 -13.22 -8.92 -33.79
N GLU A 5 -12.63 -9.76 -34.64
CA GLU A 5 -12.09 -11.05 -34.24
C GLU A 5 -10.84 -10.91 -33.35
N LEU A 6 -9.92 -10.01 -33.70
CA LEU A 6 -8.75 -9.67 -32.87
C LEU A 6 -9.17 -9.15 -31.49
N LYS A 7 -10.19 -8.29 -31.44
CA LYS A 7 -10.73 -7.77 -30.18
C LYS A 7 -11.32 -8.89 -29.31
N LYS A 8 -12.13 -9.78 -29.88
CA LYS A 8 -12.69 -10.93 -29.16
C LYS A 8 -11.61 -11.88 -28.64
N LYS A 9 -10.57 -12.12 -29.44
CA LYS A 9 -9.43 -12.95 -29.05
C LYS A 9 -8.66 -12.33 -27.88
N LEU A 10 -8.38 -11.03 -27.94
CA LEU A 10 -7.77 -10.28 -26.84
C LEU A 10 -8.60 -10.38 -25.55
N GLU A 11 -9.91 -10.13 -25.64
CA GLU A 11 -10.82 -10.18 -24.47
C GLU A 11 -10.85 -11.59 -23.86
N SER A 12 -10.94 -12.62 -24.71
CA SER A 12 -10.92 -14.03 -24.28
C SER A 12 -9.62 -14.39 -23.56
N ILE A 13 -8.46 -14.08 -24.15
CA ILE A 13 -7.16 -14.34 -23.53
C ILE A 13 -7.04 -13.57 -22.21
N THR A 14 -7.39 -12.28 -22.21
CA THR A 14 -7.31 -11.44 -21.00
C THR A 14 -8.15 -12.03 -19.88
N PHE A 15 -9.37 -12.47 -20.20
CA PHE A 15 -10.27 -13.09 -19.23
C PHE A 15 -9.71 -14.42 -18.69
N GLN A 16 -9.26 -15.31 -19.57
CA GLN A 16 -8.71 -16.62 -19.18
C GLN A 16 -7.49 -16.47 -18.26
N VAL A 17 -6.54 -15.61 -18.62
CA VAL A 17 -5.32 -15.42 -17.82
C VAL A 17 -5.66 -14.75 -16.49
N THR A 18 -6.47 -13.70 -16.50
CA THR A 18 -6.84 -12.99 -15.27
C THR A 18 -7.62 -13.89 -14.32
N LEU A 19 -8.64 -14.59 -14.82
CA LEU A 19 -9.44 -15.50 -14.02
C LEU A 19 -8.59 -16.66 -13.48
N GLY A 20 -7.73 -17.25 -14.33
CA GLY A 20 -6.84 -18.33 -13.92
C GLY A 20 -5.90 -17.90 -12.78
N VAL A 21 -5.29 -16.72 -12.88
CA VAL A 21 -4.45 -16.20 -11.78
C VAL A 21 -5.28 -15.99 -10.52
N VAL A 22 -6.44 -15.34 -10.62
CA VAL A 22 -7.31 -15.05 -9.46
C VAL A 22 -7.82 -16.32 -8.78
N GLN A 23 -8.19 -17.36 -9.53
CA GLN A 23 -8.66 -18.63 -8.98
C GLN A 23 -7.57 -19.37 -8.19
N LYS A 24 -6.31 -19.21 -8.63
CA LYS A 24 -5.15 -19.92 -8.10
C LYS A 24 -4.37 -19.13 -7.04
N ILE A 25 -4.64 -17.83 -6.90
CA ILE A 25 -3.85 -16.91 -6.05
C ILE A 25 -3.83 -17.27 -4.56
N ARG A 26 -4.74 -18.13 -4.08
CA ARG A 26 -4.82 -18.55 -2.68
C ARG A 26 -4.20 -19.92 -2.40
N GLU A 27 -3.69 -20.61 -3.41
CA GLU A 27 -3.02 -21.91 -3.25
C GLU A 27 -1.67 -21.76 -2.53
N GLY A 28 -0.90 -22.84 -2.31
CA GLY A 28 0.48 -22.70 -1.85
C GLY A 28 1.35 -21.99 -2.90
N ASP A 29 2.46 -21.37 -2.50
CA ASP A 29 3.31 -20.62 -3.46
C ASP A 29 3.85 -21.53 -4.58
N LEU A 30 4.30 -22.74 -4.25
CA LEU A 30 4.79 -23.72 -5.22
C LEU A 30 3.70 -24.13 -6.22
N GLU A 31 2.49 -24.43 -5.73
CA GLU A 31 1.34 -24.84 -6.55
C GLU A 31 0.93 -23.69 -7.47
N PHE A 32 0.78 -22.49 -6.91
CA PHE A 32 0.42 -21.30 -7.64
C PHE A 32 1.42 -20.99 -8.76
N VAL A 33 2.72 -20.95 -8.43
CA VAL A 33 3.80 -20.67 -9.40
C VAL A 33 3.83 -21.73 -10.50
N SER A 34 3.51 -22.99 -10.20
CA SER A 34 3.47 -24.07 -11.20
C SER A 34 2.38 -23.87 -12.27
N HIS A 35 1.31 -23.15 -11.96
CA HIS A 35 0.22 -22.86 -12.89
C HIS A 35 0.51 -21.66 -13.80
N LEU A 36 1.35 -20.72 -13.36
CA LEU A 36 1.58 -19.47 -14.07
C LEU A 36 2.15 -19.64 -15.49
N PRO A 37 3.11 -20.55 -15.77
CA PRO A 37 3.65 -20.68 -17.12
C PRO A 37 2.60 -20.99 -18.18
N GLY A 38 1.66 -21.91 -17.86
CA GLY A 38 0.55 -22.26 -18.74
C GLY A 38 -0.35 -21.06 -19.01
N LEU A 39 -0.74 -20.33 -17.95
CA LEU A 39 -1.57 -19.13 -18.07
C LEU A 39 -0.87 -18.02 -18.86
N PHE A 40 0.37 -17.70 -18.52
CA PHE A 40 1.10 -16.59 -19.13
C PHE A 40 1.46 -16.86 -20.58
N SER A 41 1.67 -18.12 -20.98
CA SER A 41 1.90 -18.48 -22.38
C SER A 41 0.77 -18.03 -23.33
N LEU A 42 -0.48 -17.93 -22.83
CA LEU A 42 -1.62 -17.42 -23.60
C LEU A 42 -1.45 -15.95 -24.03
N LEU A 43 -0.70 -15.15 -23.27
CA LEU A 43 -0.44 -13.73 -23.57
C LEU A 43 0.37 -13.55 -24.86
N VAL A 44 1.15 -14.55 -25.28
CA VAL A 44 1.85 -14.56 -26.59
C VAL A 44 0.85 -14.47 -27.74
N GLY A 45 -0.37 -14.98 -27.56
CA GLY A 45 -1.45 -14.93 -28.55
C GLY A 45 -2.07 -13.55 -28.77
N ILE A 46 -1.71 -12.55 -27.97
CA ILE A 46 -2.10 -11.14 -28.14
C ILE A 46 -1.12 -10.49 -29.11
N GLU A 47 -1.59 -10.06 -30.28
CA GLU A 47 -0.72 -9.48 -31.32
C GLU A 47 -0.15 -8.12 -30.92
N GLU A 48 -0.96 -7.30 -30.25
CA GLU A 48 -0.57 -5.95 -29.87
C GLU A 48 0.26 -5.94 -28.58
N GLU A 49 1.56 -5.69 -28.72
CA GLU A 49 2.52 -5.73 -27.62
C GLU A 49 2.18 -4.76 -26.48
N SER A 50 1.72 -3.55 -26.79
CA SER A 50 1.30 -2.55 -25.79
C SER A 50 0.23 -3.11 -24.83
N LYS A 51 -0.74 -3.84 -25.37
CA LYS A 51 -1.82 -4.48 -24.61
C LYS A 51 -1.30 -5.67 -23.82
N ARG A 52 -0.44 -6.50 -24.41
CA ARG A 52 0.21 -7.63 -23.73
C ARG A 52 0.99 -7.15 -22.51
N VAL A 53 1.85 -6.15 -22.67
CA VAL A 53 2.64 -5.54 -21.60
C VAL A 53 1.73 -4.95 -20.52
N THR A 54 0.64 -4.28 -20.91
CA THR A 54 -0.32 -3.71 -19.97
C THR A 54 -0.99 -4.78 -19.10
N ILE A 55 -1.42 -5.88 -19.71
CA ILE A 55 -2.05 -7.00 -19.00
C ILE A 55 -1.03 -7.65 -18.08
N LEU A 56 0.16 -7.97 -18.59
CA LEU A 56 1.22 -8.61 -17.81
C LEU A 56 1.61 -7.76 -16.60
N ARG A 57 1.80 -6.45 -16.77
CA ARG A 57 2.11 -5.52 -15.67
C ARG A 57 1.02 -5.49 -14.60
N LYS A 58 -0.26 -5.51 -14.99
CA LYS A 58 -1.39 -5.57 -14.04
C LYS A 58 -1.43 -6.88 -13.27
N LEU A 59 -1.13 -8.01 -13.93
CA LEU A 59 -1.06 -9.32 -13.27
C LEU A 59 0.11 -9.37 -12.29
N LEU A 60 1.30 -8.94 -12.69
CA LEU A 60 2.47 -8.87 -11.78
C LEU A 60 2.18 -7.99 -10.57
N LEU A 61 1.55 -6.83 -10.79
CA LEU A 61 1.16 -5.92 -9.70
C LEU A 61 0.20 -6.61 -8.72
N TYR A 62 -0.82 -7.28 -9.24
CA TYR A 62 -1.78 -8.01 -8.41
C TYR A 62 -1.12 -9.16 -7.64
N ILE A 63 -0.23 -9.91 -8.29
CA ILE A 63 0.49 -11.03 -7.68
C ILE A 63 1.33 -10.53 -6.51
N TYR A 64 2.18 -9.52 -6.71
CA TYR A 64 2.99 -8.94 -5.63
C TYR A 64 2.16 -8.28 -4.53
N TRP A 65 0.99 -7.74 -4.88
CA TRP A 65 0.09 -7.16 -3.88
C TRP A 65 -0.46 -8.22 -2.92
N VAL A 66 -0.77 -9.42 -3.44
CA VAL A 66 -1.40 -10.49 -2.66
C VAL A 66 -0.36 -11.45 -2.06
N ARG A 67 0.84 -11.54 -2.64
CA ARG A 67 1.84 -12.57 -2.34
C ARG A 67 3.23 -11.95 -2.22
N ASP A 68 4.01 -12.47 -1.28
CA ASP A 68 5.42 -12.10 -1.09
C ASP A 68 6.35 -12.93 -1.99
N LEU A 69 6.12 -12.88 -3.30
CA LEU A 69 6.97 -13.57 -4.27
C LEU A 69 8.17 -12.71 -4.65
N LYS A 70 9.33 -13.35 -4.83
CA LYS A 70 10.54 -12.65 -5.30
C LYS A 70 10.49 -12.45 -6.82
N PRO A 71 11.02 -11.33 -7.35
CA PRO A 71 11.12 -11.13 -8.79
C PRO A 71 11.82 -12.27 -9.53
N THR A 72 12.81 -12.92 -8.91
CA THR A 72 13.53 -14.06 -9.49
C THR A 72 12.65 -15.28 -9.76
N GLU A 73 11.57 -15.47 -8.99
CA GLU A 73 10.62 -16.55 -9.20
C GLU A 73 9.75 -16.29 -10.43
N LEU A 74 9.25 -15.05 -10.56
CA LEU A 74 8.44 -14.64 -11.70
C LEU A 74 9.27 -14.50 -12.99
N LYS A 75 10.56 -14.15 -12.91
CA LYS A 75 11.46 -14.19 -14.08
C LYS A 75 11.53 -15.59 -14.69
N ARG A 76 11.69 -16.63 -13.87
CA ARG A 76 11.67 -18.03 -14.37
C ARG A 76 10.34 -18.39 -15.03
N VAL A 77 9.23 -17.96 -14.44
CA VAL A 77 7.90 -18.15 -15.04
C VAL A 77 7.83 -17.50 -16.42
N LEU A 78 8.30 -16.26 -16.57
CA LEU A 78 8.30 -15.56 -17.85
C LEU A 78 9.16 -16.24 -18.90
N ALA A 79 10.35 -16.70 -18.53
CA ALA A 79 11.23 -17.47 -19.43
C ALA A 79 10.53 -18.75 -19.94
N ILE A 80 9.87 -19.52 -19.07
CA ILE A 80 9.13 -20.73 -19.46
C ILE A 80 7.91 -20.38 -20.35
N SER A 81 7.34 -19.19 -20.15
CA SER A 81 6.15 -18.71 -20.87
C SER A 81 6.43 -18.11 -22.25
N LYS A 82 7.69 -18.08 -22.71
CA LYS A 82 8.13 -17.35 -23.92
C LYS A 82 7.90 -15.84 -23.82
N LEU A 83 8.14 -15.30 -22.62
CA LEU A 83 7.98 -13.89 -22.25
C LEU A 83 9.28 -13.33 -21.62
N GLU A 84 10.43 -13.95 -21.88
CA GLU A 84 11.75 -13.59 -21.35
C GLU A 84 12.12 -12.11 -21.60
N GLN A 85 11.72 -11.56 -22.74
CA GLN A 85 11.91 -10.14 -23.09
C GLN A 85 11.21 -9.17 -22.13
N TYR A 86 10.28 -9.66 -21.31
CA TYR A 86 9.53 -8.88 -20.33
C TYR A 86 9.99 -9.12 -18.88
N GLU A 87 11.12 -9.80 -18.66
CA GLU A 87 11.65 -10.06 -17.32
C GLU A 87 11.86 -8.78 -16.50
N GLU A 88 12.22 -7.67 -17.15
CA GLU A 88 12.40 -6.35 -16.50
C GLU A 88 11.10 -5.82 -15.86
N LEU A 89 9.93 -6.23 -16.38
CA LEU A 89 8.64 -5.85 -15.79
C LEU A 89 8.47 -6.43 -14.37
N THR A 90 9.13 -7.55 -14.06
CA THR A 90 9.06 -8.14 -12.72
C THR A 90 9.72 -7.24 -11.67
N MET A 91 10.91 -6.70 -11.98
CA MET A 91 11.68 -5.87 -11.07
C MET A 91 11.04 -4.48 -10.94
N THR A 92 10.79 -3.82 -12.06
CA THR A 92 10.20 -2.48 -12.08
C THR A 92 8.81 -2.44 -11.43
N THR A 93 8.02 -3.53 -11.51
CA THR A 93 6.73 -3.59 -10.82
C THR A 93 6.88 -3.76 -9.31
N ALA A 94 7.84 -4.57 -8.85
CA ALA A 94 8.13 -4.73 -7.43
C ALA A 94 8.69 -3.44 -6.82
N GLU A 95 9.66 -2.79 -7.48
CA GLU A 95 10.23 -1.51 -7.05
C GLU A 95 9.16 -0.42 -6.92
N ARG A 96 8.25 -0.35 -7.89
CA ARG A 96 7.13 0.59 -7.82
C ARG A 96 6.25 0.36 -6.60
N LEU A 97 5.88 -0.89 -6.30
CA LEU A 97 5.08 -1.20 -5.11
C LEU A 97 5.81 -0.83 -3.80
N ILE A 98 7.11 -1.12 -3.73
CA ILE A 98 7.95 -0.74 -2.58
C ILE A 98 7.97 0.79 -2.43
N SER A 99 8.20 1.51 -3.52
CA SER A 99 8.21 2.96 -3.53
C SER A 99 6.86 3.57 -3.12
N GLU A 100 5.75 3.03 -3.62
CA GLU A 100 4.39 3.46 -3.24
C GLU A 100 4.14 3.19 -1.75
N GLY A 101 4.55 2.03 -1.24
CA GLY A 101 4.43 1.67 0.18
C GLY A 101 5.26 2.59 1.09
N ILE A 102 6.50 2.90 0.73
CA ILE A 102 7.35 3.86 1.46
C ILE A 102 6.72 5.24 1.47
N GLN A 103 6.26 5.73 0.31
CA GLN A 103 5.64 7.05 0.20
C GLN A 103 4.38 7.16 1.06
N GLN A 104 3.51 6.14 1.03
CA GLN A 104 2.31 6.08 1.86
C GLN A 104 2.67 6.05 3.36
N GLY A 105 3.68 5.27 3.75
CA GLY A 105 4.15 5.20 5.13
C GLY A 105 4.67 6.54 5.64
N ILE A 106 5.47 7.26 4.83
CA ILE A 106 5.97 8.60 5.17
C ILE A 106 4.82 9.59 5.32
N GLU A 107 3.88 9.60 4.38
CA GLU A 107 2.74 10.50 4.41
C GLU A 107 1.87 10.27 5.65
N GLN A 108 1.53 9.01 5.93
CA GLN A 108 0.75 8.65 7.11
C GLN A 108 1.48 9.03 8.40
N GLY A 109 2.78 8.72 8.51
CA GLY A 109 3.58 9.06 9.68
C GLY A 109 3.68 10.58 9.90
N MET A 110 3.86 11.36 8.84
CA MET A 110 3.90 12.82 8.92
C MET A 110 2.54 13.41 9.33
N GLN A 111 1.44 12.90 8.78
CA GLN A 111 0.10 13.36 9.14
C GLN A 111 -0.21 13.04 10.61
N GLN A 112 0.07 11.81 11.06
CA GLN A 112 -0.13 11.40 12.44
C GLN A 112 0.73 12.23 13.40
N GLY A 113 2.03 12.37 13.14
CA GLY A 113 2.92 13.17 13.99
C GLY A 113 2.53 14.65 14.05
N LYS A 114 2.01 15.23 12.96
CA LYS A 114 1.50 16.60 12.95
C LYS A 114 0.24 16.76 13.81
N ILE A 115 -0.65 15.76 13.80
CA ILE A 115 -1.87 15.78 14.62
C ILE A 115 -1.52 15.62 16.09
N GLU A 116 -0.72 14.61 16.43
CA GLU A 116 -0.27 14.32 17.79
C GLU A 116 0.47 15.54 18.37
N GLY A 117 1.49 16.05 17.67
CA GLY A 117 2.25 17.22 18.13
C GLY A 117 1.39 18.48 18.29
N ARG A 118 0.35 18.66 17.46
CA ARG A 118 -0.59 19.79 17.63
C ARG A 118 -1.49 19.62 18.85
N ILE A 119 -1.90 18.40 19.18
CA ILE A 119 -2.72 18.12 20.36
C ILE A 119 -1.86 18.29 21.61
N GLU A 120 -0.68 17.68 21.64
CA GLU A 120 0.28 17.79 22.75
C GLU A 120 0.65 19.24 23.01
N GLY A 121 1.06 19.99 21.97
CA GLY A 121 1.42 21.40 22.13
C GLY A 121 0.27 22.28 22.67
N LYS A 122 -0.98 21.98 22.29
CA LYS A 122 -2.15 22.69 22.87
C LYS A 122 -2.39 22.35 24.33
N ILE A 123 -2.15 21.10 24.72
CA ILE A 123 -2.29 20.67 26.12
C ILE A 123 -1.17 21.29 26.95
N GLU A 124 0.07 21.25 26.48
CA GLU A 124 1.22 21.89 27.11
C GLU A 124 1.02 23.39 27.30
N GLU A 125 0.56 24.11 26.25
CA GLU A 125 0.27 25.54 26.34
C GLU A 125 -0.81 25.82 27.41
N LYS A 126 -1.89 25.04 27.43
CA LYS A 126 -2.93 25.16 28.46
C LYS A 126 -2.40 24.87 29.87
N LEU A 127 -1.54 23.87 30.04
CA LEU A 127 -0.91 23.54 31.33
C LEU A 127 0.01 24.67 31.80
N GLU A 128 0.79 25.26 30.88
CA GLU A 128 1.66 26.39 31.18
C GLU A 128 0.83 27.61 31.62
N VAL A 129 -0.29 27.89 30.92
CA VAL A 129 -1.24 28.95 31.31
C VAL A 129 -1.81 28.66 32.70
N ALA A 130 -2.25 27.43 33.00
CA ALA A 130 -2.75 27.04 34.32
C ALA A 130 -1.72 27.32 35.42
N GLY A 131 -0.46 26.93 35.21
CA GLY A 131 0.63 27.19 36.15
C GLY A 131 0.91 28.68 36.35
N LYS A 132 0.87 29.48 35.27
CA LYS A 132 1.01 30.95 35.36
C LYS A 132 -0.14 31.59 36.15
N MET A 133 -1.38 31.10 35.98
CA MET A 133 -2.55 31.59 36.72
C MET A 133 -2.40 31.35 38.22
N LEU A 134 -2.01 30.13 38.62
CA LEU A 134 -1.78 29.80 40.04
C LEU A 134 -0.64 30.63 40.64
N LYS A 135 0.47 30.82 39.91
CA LYS A 135 1.58 31.69 40.35
C LYS A 135 1.17 33.15 40.55
N LYS A 136 0.14 33.63 39.83
CA LYS A 136 -0.44 34.97 40.01
C LYS A 136 -1.48 35.05 41.15
N GLY A 137 -1.69 33.95 41.89
CA GLY A 137 -2.62 33.90 43.02
C GLY A 137 -4.08 33.70 42.62
N ILE A 138 -4.37 33.26 41.38
CA ILE A 138 -5.71 32.81 41.01
C ILE A 138 -5.97 31.49 41.73
N ASP A 139 -7.15 31.36 42.35
CA ASP A 139 -7.48 30.18 43.14
C ASP A 139 -7.63 28.92 42.27
N LEU A 140 -7.32 27.77 42.87
CA LEU A 140 -7.33 26.48 42.18
C LEU A 140 -8.69 26.15 41.55
N LYS A 141 -9.79 26.48 42.22
CA LYS A 141 -11.13 26.17 41.71
C LYS A 141 -11.41 26.91 40.41
N THR A 142 -11.08 28.21 40.35
CA THR A 142 -11.20 29.04 39.15
C THR A 142 -10.29 28.55 38.01
N VAL A 143 -9.06 28.11 38.31
CA VAL A 143 -8.14 27.56 37.29
C VAL A 143 -8.68 26.26 36.68
N LEU A 144 -9.20 25.35 37.50
CA LEU A 144 -9.80 24.08 37.02
C LEU A 144 -11.01 24.35 36.12
N GLU A 145 -11.86 25.31 36.48
CA GLU A 145 -13.04 25.70 35.69
C GLU A 145 -12.66 26.32 34.33
N ILE A 146 -11.68 27.23 34.30
CA ILE A 146 -11.27 27.93 33.07
C ILE A 146 -10.51 26.99 32.12
N THR A 147 -9.60 26.17 32.65
CA THR A 147 -8.74 25.32 31.82
C THR A 147 -9.43 24.01 31.41
N GLY A 148 -10.42 23.58 32.20
CA GLY A 148 -11.10 22.30 32.07
C GLY A 148 -10.27 21.11 32.55
N PHE A 149 -9.14 21.35 33.21
CA PHE A 149 -8.32 20.28 33.78
C PHE A 149 -8.86 19.77 35.11
N SER A 150 -8.51 18.53 35.45
CA SER A 150 -8.70 18.00 36.79
C SER A 150 -7.49 18.32 37.67
N GLU A 151 -7.68 18.35 38.99
CA GLU A 151 -6.58 18.55 39.94
C GLU A 151 -5.51 17.45 39.78
N LYS A 152 -5.95 16.21 39.53
CA LYS A 152 -5.06 15.09 39.24
C LYS A 152 -4.18 15.37 38.01
N THR A 153 -4.77 15.86 36.93
CA THR A 153 -4.03 16.24 35.71
C THR A 153 -2.97 17.29 36.00
N LEU A 154 -3.28 18.31 36.81
CA LEU A 154 -2.30 19.33 37.18
C LEU A 154 -1.16 18.77 38.05
N ARG A 155 -1.46 17.87 38.99
CA ARG A 155 -0.46 17.17 39.84
C ARG A 155 0.45 16.27 39.01
N GLU A 156 -0.12 15.47 38.11
CA GLU A 156 0.62 14.57 37.23
C GLU A 156 1.58 15.32 36.29
N ASN A 157 1.23 16.56 35.95
CA ASN A 157 2.06 17.44 35.12
C ASN A 157 2.92 18.43 35.94
N GLY A 158 3.04 18.24 37.27
CA GLY A 158 3.93 19.03 38.13
C GLY A 158 3.55 20.50 38.29
N ILE A 159 2.29 20.87 38.01
CA ILE A 159 1.77 22.23 38.17
C ILE A 159 1.36 22.52 39.63
N LEU A 160 0.94 21.47 40.36
CA LEU A 160 0.57 21.47 41.78
C LEU A 160 1.49 20.55 42.57
#